data_AF-A0A7J4S9G8-F1
#
_entry.id   AF-A0A7J4S9G8-F1
#
_cell.length_a   1.000
_cell.length_b   1.000
_cell.length_c   1.000
_cell.angle_alpha   90.00
_cell.angle_beta   90.00
_cell.angle_gamma   90.00
#
_symmetry.space_group_name_H-M   'P 1'
#
loop_
_entity.id
_entity.type
_entity.pdbx_description
1 polymer ?
#
loop_
_entity_poly.entity_id
_entity_poly.type
_entity_poly.pdbx_seq_one_letter_code
_entity_poly.pdbx_strand_id
1 'polypeptide(L)'
;MSAQTEQLVPSTPTGAATAPAKAAAAAVPSRKVVTKAEAILLVKDLKKVFPPDVRAVDGISFYVKRGEVFGFLGPNGAGKSTTIKIITTLLAKNAGTVVVDGLDLDHQPAKIREI
;
A
#
# COMPACT_ATOMS: atom_id res chain seq x y z
N MET A 1 22.13 58.82 4.39
CA MET A 1 20.79 58.50 4.91
C MET A 1 20.15 57.54 3.93
N SER A 2 19.60 56.38 4.26
CA SER A 2 19.69 55.47 5.40
C SER A 2 18.99 54.19 4.93
N ALA A 3 19.35 53.07 5.53
CA ALA A 3 18.96 51.72 5.17
C ALA A 3 17.46 51.45 5.05
N GLN A 4 17.16 50.40 4.27
CA GLN A 4 15.91 49.65 4.20
C GLN A 4 15.65 48.92 5.53
N THR A 5 14.44 49.08 6.11
CA THR A 5 13.86 48.30 7.24
C THR A 5 12.36 48.70 7.26
N GLU A 6 11.30 47.88 7.40
CA GLU A 6 11.05 46.53 7.91
C GLU A 6 9.70 46.08 7.32
N GLN A 7 9.57 44.84 6.84
CA GLN A 7 8.25 44.22 6.66
C GLN A 7 8.22 42.95 7.50
N LEU A 8 7.39 42.97 8.54
CA LEU A 8 7.23 41.90 9.53
C LEU A 8 6.99 40.54 8.86
N VAL A 9 7.85 39.57 9.16
CA VAL A 9 7.54 38.14 9.02
C VAL A 9 7.03 37.63 10.37
N PRO A 10 5.85 37.01 10.45
CA PRO A 10 5.45 36.32 11.67
C PRO A 10 6.35 35.09 11.87
N SER A 11 7.06 35.10 13.00
CA SER A 11 7.92 34.06 13.51
C SER A 11 7.20 32.72 13.64
N THR A 12 7.84 31.64 13.19
CA THR A 12 7.43 30.26 13.43
C THR A 12 7.35 29.99 14.93
N PRO A 13 6.23 29.49 15.48
CA PRO A 13 6.29 28.80 16.75
C PRO A 13 7.03 27.47 16.54
N THR A 14 8.29 27.46 16.97
CA THR A 14 8.97 26.24 17.42
C THR A 14 8.21 25.72 18.63
N GLY A 15 7.72 24.48 18.58
CA GLY A 15 7.12 23.90 19.77
C GLY A 15 6.36 22.61 19.55
N ALA A 16 6.93 21.56 20.14
CA ALA A 16 6.26 20.39 20.69
C ALA A 16 5.82 19.29 19.73
N ALA A 17 6.57 18.19 19.84
CA ALA A 17 6.15 16.84 19.58
C ALA A 17 4.73 16.57 20.09
N THR A 18 3.91 15.92 19.27
CA THR A 18 2.83 15.05 19.75
C THR A 18 2.51 14.02 18.68
N ALA A 19 3.00 12.79 18.85
CA ALA A 19 2.27 11.62 18.34
C ALA A 19 0.98 11.54 19.15
N PRO A 20 -0.18 11.46 18.50
CA PRO A 20 -0.90 10.18 18.47
C PRO A 20 -1.62 10.06 17.10
N ALA A 21 -2.35 9.03 16.70
CA ALA A 21 -3.08 8.01 17.40
C ALA A 21 -3.36 6.87 16.41
N LYS A 22 -3.41 5.64 16.95
CA LYS A 22 -4.14 4.48 16.43
C LYS A 22 -5.42 4.90 15.68
N ALA A 23 -5.40 4.87 14.34
CA ALA A 23 -6.58 5.14 13.53
C ALA A 23 -7.19 3.82 13.03
N ALA A 24 -8.22 3.41 13.75
CA ALA A 24 -9.24 2.40 13.49
C ALA A 24 -9.07 1.53 12.22
N ALA A 25 -8.70 0.26 12.45
CA ALA A 25 -9.05 -0.82 11.55
C ALA A 25 -10.58 -0.89 11.44
N ALA A 26 -11.13 -0.41 10.32
CA ALA A 26 -12.50 -0.73 9.94
C ALA A 26 -12.61 -2.26 9.95
N ALA A 27 -13.59 -2.76 10.70
CA ALA A 27 -13.67 -4.16 11.10
C ALA A 27 -13.48 -5.10 9.90
N VAL A 28 -12.39 -5.87 9.94
CA VAL A 28 -12.23 -7.04 9.07
C VAL A 28 -13.42 -7.95 9.40
N PRO A 29 -14.33 -8.23 8.45
CA PRO A 29 -15.47 -9.11 8.72
C PRO A 29 -14.95 -10.45 9.24
N SER A 30 -15.60 -10.94 10.29
CA SER A 30 -15.25 -12.13 11.07
C SER A 30 -14.76 -13.27 10.17
N ARG A 31 -13.53 -13.73 10.48
CA ARG A 31 -12.73 -14.77 9.82
C ARG A 31 -13.54 -16.03 9.45
N LYS A 32 -14.22 -16.04 8.30
CA LYS A 32 -14.52 -17.29 7.60
C LYS A 32 -13.24 -17.72 6.89
N VAL A 33 -12.81 -18.97 7.09
CA VAL A 33 -11.65 -19.53 6.39
C VAL A 33 -11.99 -19.59 4.90
N VAL A 34 -11.31 -18.79 4.09
CA VAL A 34 -11.51 -18.75 2.65
C VAL A 34 -10.53 -19.73 2.03
N THR A 35 -11.06 -20.70 1.30
CA THR A 35 -10.23 -21.66 0.58
C THR A 35 -9.58 -20.95 -0.61
N LYS A 36 -8.40 -21.42 -1.05
CA LYS A 36 -7.70 -20.87 -2.22
C LYS A 36 -8.58 -20.84 -3.49
N ALA A 37 -9.58 -21.74 -3.57
CA ALA A 37 -10.52 -21.84 -4.68
C ALA A 37 -11.56 -20.70 -4.72
N GLU A 38 -11.82 -20.00 -3.62
CA GLU A 38 -12.80 -18.90 -3.55
C GLU A 38 -12.19 -17.51 -3.82
N ALA A 39 -10.85 -17.39 -3.77
CA ALA A 39 -10.16 -16.11 -3.88
C ALA A 39 -9.86 -15.75 -5.35
N ILE A 40 -10.27 -14.55 -5.78
CA ILE A 40 -9.85 -13.98 -7.07
C ILE A 40 -8.46 -13.35 -6.97
N LEU A 41 -8.09 -12.88 -5.78
CA LEU A 41 -6.78 -12.32 -5.49
C LEU A 41 -6.27 -12.90 -4.16
N LEU A 42 -5.03 -13.40 -4.18
CA LEU A 42 -4.32 -13.80 -2.97
C LEU A 42 -2.96 -13.11 -2.94
N VAL A 43 -2.69 -12.43 -1.84
CA VAL A 43 -1.43 -11.73 -1.58
C VAL A 43 -0.87 -12.23 -0.25
N LYS A 44 0.38 -12.69 -0.24
CA LYS A 44 1.05 -13.22 0.95
C LYS A 44 2.44 -12.62 1.11
N ASP A 45 2.69 -12.04 2.28
CA ASP A 45 3.95 -11.41 2.69
C ASP A 45 4.56 -10.51 1.60
N LEU A 46 3.72 -9.73 0.92
CA LEU A 46 4.16 -8.90 -0.20
C LEU A 46 5.07 -7.77 0.29
N LYS A 47 6.24 -7.64 -0.36
CA LYS A 47 7.24 -6.63 -0.03
C LYS A 47 7.68 -5.86 -1.27
N LYS A 48 7.85 -4.55 -1.10
CA LYS A 48 8.45 -3.65 -2.08
C LYS A 48 9.37 -2.66 -1.39
N VAL A 49 10.63 -2.69 -1.80
CA VAL A 49 11.68 -1.78 -1.39
C VAL A 49 12.18 -1.03 -2.63
N PHE A 50 12.23 0.30 -2.54
CA PHE A 50 12.88 1.15 -3.53
C PHE A 50 14.25 1.61 -3.01
N PRO A 51 15.23 1.84 -3.88
CA PRO A 51 16.48 2.47 -3.47
C PRO A 51 16.22 3.87 -2.85
N PRO A 52 17.01 4.31 -1.85
CA PRO A 52 18.11 3.57 -1.22
C PRO A 52 17.68 2.49 -0.23
N ASP A 53 16.57 2.65 0.50
CA ASP A 53 15.95 1.61 1.36
C ASP A 53 14.51 2.01 1.78
N VAL A 54 13.71 2.48 0.81
CA VAL A 54 12.34 2.93 1.08
C VAL A 54 11.38 1.75 0.97
N ARG A 55 10.93 1.25 2.12
CA ARG A 55 9.94 0.16 2.23
C ARG A 55 8.53 0.68 1.92
N ALA A 56 8.17 0.65 0.65
CA ALA A 56 6.84 1.08 0.20
C ALA A 56 5.74 0.06 0.53
N VAL A 57 6.09 -1.22 0.63
CA VAL A 57 5.20 -2.30 1.11
C VAL A 57 6.03 -3.23 1.98
N ASP A 58 5.59 -3.51 3.21
CA ASP A 58 6.37 -4.28 4.19
C ASP A 58 5.59 -5.47 4.77
N GLY A 59 5.44 -6.53 3.97
CA GLY A 59 4.93 -7.83 4.43
C GLY A 59 3.40 -7.92 4.52
N ILE A 60 2.66 -7.24 3.64
CA ILE A 60 1.19 -7.30 3.67
C ILE A 60 0.66 -8.65 3.17
N SER A 61 -0.40 -9.14 3.82
CA SER A 61 -1.08 -10.38 3.43
C SER A 61 -2.59 -10.19 3.50
N PHE A 62 -3.29 -10.49 2.39
CA PHE A 62 -4.74 -10.44 2.31
C PHE A 62 -5.22 -11.27 1.12
N TYR A 63 -6.52 -11.53 1.07
CA TYR A 63 -7.17 -12.11 -0.10
C TYR A 63 -8.46 -11.35 -0.40
N VAL A 64 -8.94 -11.47 -1.63
CA VAL A 64 -10.23 -10.93 -2.07
C VAL A 64 -10.99 -12.07 -2.73
N LYS A 65 -12.26 -12.25 -2.36
CA LYS A 65 -13.13 -13.24 -2.97
C LYS A 65 -13.60 -12.80 -4.35
N ARG A 66 -13.97 -13.75 -5.20
CA ARG A 66 -14.67 -13.41 -6.44
C ARG A 66 -15.98 -12.68 -6.11
N GLY A 67 -16.20 -11.54 -6.76
CA GLY A 67 -17.39 -10.69 -6.54
C GLY A 67 -17.33 -9.78 -5.31
N GLU A 68 -16.24 -9.79 -4.55
CA GLU A 68 -16.03 -8.88 -3.42
C GLU A 68 -15.49 -7.53 -3.89
N VAL A 69 -16.01 -6.44 -3.32
CA VAL A 69 -15.46 -5.10 -3.50
C VAL A 69 -14.45 -4.83 -2.39
N PHE A 70 -13.19 -4.65 -2.76
CA PHE A 70 -12.08 -4.38 -1.85
C PHE A 70 -11.45 -3.02 -2.15
N GLY A 71 -11.04 -2.29 -1.11
CA GLY A 71 -10.43 -0.97 -1.24
C GLY A 71 -9.24 -0.77 -0.31
N PHE A 72 -8.25 0.00 -0.75
CA PHE A 72 -7.12 0.44 0.07
C PHE A 72 -7.38 1.85 0.61
N LEU A 73 -7.28 2.01 1.93
CA LEU A 73 -7.38 3.32 2.60
C LEU A 73 -6.08 3.62 3.36
N GLY A 74 -5.67 4.89 3.37
CA GLY A 74 -4.50 5.34 4.12
C GLY A 74 -3.90 6.63 3.56
N PRO A 75 -2.96 7.26 4.28
CA PRO A 75 -2.31 8.50 3.86
C PRO A 75 -1.40 8.30 2.62
N ASN A 76 -0.90 9.40 2.06
CA ASN A 76 0.12 9.34 1.01
C ASN A 76 1.37 8.61 1.51
N GLY A 77 1.98 7.80 0.64
CA GLY A 77 3.14 6.98 1.00
C GLY A 77 2.84 5.64 1.67
N ALA A 78 1.60 5.35 2.08
CA ALA A 78 1.23 4.08 2.73
C ALA A 78 1.32 2.81 1.84
N GLY A 79 1.81 2.92 0.60
CA GLY A 79 1.98 1.77 -0.29
C GLY A 79 0.78 1.40 -1.16
N LYS A 80 -0.37 2.09 -1.07
CA LYS A 80 -1.61 1.76 -1.81
C LYS A 80 -1.40 1.61 -3.32
N SER A 81 -0.93 2.67 -3.98
CA SER A 81 -0.69 2.67 -5.42
C SER A 81 0.45 1.72 -5.80
N THR A 82 1.43 1.53 -4.91
CA THR A 82 2.53 0.58 -5.11
C THR A 82 1.99 -0.86 -5.15
N THR A 83 1.15 -1.24 -4.19
CA THR A 83 0.50 -2.54 -4.13
C THR A 83 -0.38 -2.78 -5.35
N ILE A 84 -1.21 -1.79 -5.74
CA ILE A 84 -2.04 -1.90 -6.95
C ILE A 84 -1.18 -2.11 -8.19
N LYS A 85 -0.13 -1.29 -8.39
CA LYS A 85 0.79 -1.44 -9.54
C LYS A 85 1.47 -2.81 -9.57
N ILE A 86 1.78 -3.39 -8.41
CA ILE A 86 2.33 -4.75 -8.35
C ILE A 86 1.28 -5.75 -8.82
N ILE A 87 0.09 -5.74 -8.24
CA ILE A 87 -0.98 -6.69 -8.58
C ILE A 87 -1.35 -6.62 -10.07
N THR A 88 -1.39 -5.41 -10.63
CA THR A 88 -1.64 -5.20 -12.06
C THR A 88 -0.41 -5.42 -12.94
N THR A 89 0.66 -6.01 -12.41
CA THR A 89 1.91 -6.38 -13.12
C THR A 89 2.66 -5.20 -13.74
N LEU A 90 2.37 -3.96 -13.31
CA LEU A 90 3.04 -2.73 -13.75
C LEU A 90 4.33 -2.44 -12.96
N LEU A 91 4.51 -3.11 -11.82
CA LEU A 91 5.67 -2.94 -10.95
C LEU A 91 6.11 -4.29 -10.38
N ALA A 92 7.41 -4.58 -10.46
CA ALA A 92 7.96 -5.79 -9.84
C ALA A 92 7.97 -5.68 -8.31
N LYS A 93 7.52 -6.75 -7.63
CA LYS A 93 7.70 -6.94 -6.18
C LYS A 93 9.15 -7.32 -5.85
N ASN A 94 9.55 -7.15 -4.59
CA ASN A 94 10.84 -7.66 -4.09
C ASN A 94 10.71 -9.04 -3.45
N ALA A 95 9.61 -9.32 -2.75
CA ALA A 95 9.33 -10.63 -2.15
C ALA A 95 7.81 -10.83 -1.95
N GLY A 96 7.46 -12.04 -1.51
CA GLY A 96 6.07 -12.47 -1.30
C GLY A 96 5.46 -13.16 -2.51
N THR A 97 4.21 -13.59 -2.38
CA THR A 97 3.45 -14.31 -3.40
C THR A 97 2.20 -13.52 -3.77
N VAL A 98 1.92 -13.43 -5.06
CA VAL A 98 0.69 -12.83 -5.60
C VAL A 98 0.09 -13.79 -6.61
N VAL A 99 -1.17 -14.15 -6.40
CA VAL A 99 -1.94 -15.00 -7.32
C VAL A 99 -3.21 -14.23 -7.71
N VAL A 100 -3.45 -14.10 -9.01
CA VAL A 100 -4.62 -13.44 -9.59
C VAL A 100 -5.37 -14.45 -10.45
N ASP A 101 -6.63 -14.72 -10.12
CA ASP A 101 -7.46 -15.70 -10.82
C ASP A 101 -6.80 -17.09 -11.00
N GLY A 102 -6.09 -17.54 -9.95
CA GLY A 102 -5.33 -18.79 -9.97
C GLY A 102 -4.00 -18.73 -10.72
N LEU A 103 -3.66 -17.61 -11.38
CA LEU A 103 -2.40 -17.39 -12.08
C LEU A 103 -1.36 -16.79 -11.13
N ASP A 104 -0.16 -17.37 -11.12
CA ASP A 104 0.95 -16.83 -10.34
C ASP A 104 1.60 -15.63 -11.05
N LEU A 105 1.82 -14.54 -10.32
CA LEU A 105 2.36 -13.30 -10.88
C LEU A 105 3.76 -13.43 -11.45
N ASP A 106 4.64 -14.24 -10.83
CA ASP A 106 6.03 -14.38 -11.26
C ASP A 106 6.13 -15.29 -12.50
N HIS A 107 5.22 -16.25 -12.63
CA HIS A 107 5.25 -17.25 -13.70
C HIS A 107 4.35 -16.91 -14.89
N GLN A 108 3.25 -16.16 -14.69
CA GLN A 108 2.21 -15.95 -15.68
C GLN A 108 1.75 -14.48 -15.83
N PRO A 109 2.65 -13.47 -15.80
CA PRO A 109 2.26 -12.07 -15.79
C PRO A 109 1.53 -11.61 -17.06
N ALA A 110 1.85 -12.19 -18.23
CA ALA A 110 1.18 -11.86 -19.49
C ALA A 110 -0.30 -12.24 -19.47
N LYS A 111 -0.61 -13.46 -19.01
CA LYS A 111 -1.99 -13.95 -18.88
C LYS A 111 -2.81 -13.14 -17.88
N ILE A 112 -2.18 -12.66 -16.81
CA ILE A 112 -2.84 -11.79 -15.82
C ILE A 112 -3.30 -10.46 -16.45
N ARG A 113 -2.60 -9.95 -17.46
CA ARG A 113 -2.96 -8.70 -18.16
C ARG A 113 -4.11 -8.85 -19.15
N GLU A 114 -4.49 -10.08 -19.49
CA GLU A 114 -5.59 -10.40 -20.40
C GLU A 114 -6.95 -10.54 -19.69
N ILE A 115 -6.94 -10.50 -18.34
CA ILE A 115 -8.12 -10.51 -17.47
C ILE A 115 -8.66 -9.08 -17.34
#